data_AF-A0A0G1VVV8-F1
#
_entry.id   AF-A0A0G1VVV8-F1
#
_cell.length_a   1.000
_cell.length_b   1.000
_cell.length_c   1.000
_cell.angle_alpha   90.00
_cell.angle_beta   90.00
_cell.angle_gamma   90.00
#
_symmetry.space_group_name_H-M   'P 1'
#
loop_
_entity.id
_entity.type
_entity.pdbx_description
1 polymer ?
#
loop_
_entity_poly.entity_id
_entity_poly.type
_entity_poly.pdbx_seq_one_letter_code
_entity_poly.pdbx_strand_id
1 'polypeptide(L)'
;PLLAIGIFAMFFAYPHMAWLLLYWIIAAIIPAATARETPHALRILNSLPTWYIFIAFGILYVSRITYHVSRKLFSVYCLLVIVLYLFSVVYYLHTYYRHYPMEFSAEWQYGYRQALERIAPIASRYKTIVISENIGRPYMYTLFYTKTDPNVLFQTKDSTFDAAGFYHVYGFSKYRFGGMLPDTLDPDTLYVWDPGAVPSGARILDVIPLLNGNPVLAIFDSGSAKL
;
A
#
# COMPACT_ATOMS: atom_id res chain seq x y z
N PRO A 1 -10.22 22.56 -15.50
CA PRO A 1 -11.17 23.36 -16.33
C PRO A 1 -12.40 22.55 -16.80
N LEU A 2 -12.20 21.40 -17.46
CA LEU A 2 -13.32 20.59 -18.00
C LEU A 2 -14.27 20.06 -16.91
N LEU A 3 -13.74 19.67 -15.75
CA LEU A 3 -14.56 19.31 -14.58
C LEU A 3 -15.48 20.46 -14.15
N ALA A 4 -14.92 21.65 -13.95
CA ALA A 4 -15.70 22.82 -13.54
C ALA A 4 -16.77 23.18 -14.58
N ILE A 5 -16.40 23.23 -15.87
CA ILE A 5 -17.35 23.46 -16.97
C ILE A 5 -18.45 22.40 -16.95
N GLY A 6 -18.09 21.13 -16.77
CA GLY A 6 -19.03 20.02 -16.71
C GLY A 6 -20.02 20.12 -15.55
N ILE A 7 -19.53 20.45 -14.36
CA ILE A 7 -20.37 20.72 -13.18
C ILE A 7 -21.33 21.87 -13.49
N PHE A 8 -20.82 23.07 -13.83
CA PHE A 8 -21.67 24.24 -14.06
C PHE A 8 -22.69 24.00 -15.18
N ALA A 9 -22.24 23.52 -16.35
CA ALA A 9 -23.12 23.28 -17.48
C ALA A 9 -24.20 22.23 -17.17
N MET A 10 -23.88 21.18 -16.40
CA MET A 10 -24.87 20.17 -16.01
C MET A 10 -25.89 20.72 -15.02
N PHE A 11 -25.48 21.57 -14.08
CA PHE A 11 -26.42 22.24 -13.16
C PHE A 11 -27.43 23.14 -13.87
N PHE A 12 -27.05 23.78 -14.98
CA PHE A 12 -27.97 24.59 -15.78
C PHE A 12 -28.83 23.77 -16.74
N ALA A 13 -28.25 22.77 -17.41
CA ALA A 13 -28.97 21.99 -18.43
C ALA A 13 -29.79 20.82 -17.86
N TYR A 14 -29.30 20.18 -16.80
CA TYR A 14 -29.86 18.96 -16.21
C TYR A 14 -29.77 18.98 -14.66
N PRO A 15 -30.43 19.94 -13.99
CA PRO A 15 -30.27 20.16 -12.54
C PRO A 15 -30.58 18.92 -11.71
N HIS A 16 -31.61 18.15 -12.05
CA HIS A 16 -31.96 16.93 -11.32
C HIS A 16 -30.85 15.87 -11.36
N MET A 17 -30.19 15.70 -12.50
CA MET A 17 -29.05 14.78 -12.64
C MET A 17 -27.84 15.30 -11.88
N ALA A 18 -27.56 16.60 -11.94
CA ALA A 18 -26.46 17.22 -11.20
C ALA A 18 -26.60 17.04 -9.68
N TRP A 19 -27.82 17.25 -9.15
CA TRP A 19 -28.13 17.00 -7.74
C TRP A 19 -27.98 15.52 -7.38
N LEU A 20 -28.45 14.59 -8.21
CA LEU A 20 -28.25 13.16 -7.98
C LEU A 20 -26.76 12.79 -7.86
N LEU A 21 -25.92 13.30 -8.77
CA LEU A 21 -24.47 13.05 -8.72
C LEU A 21 -23.82 13.66 -7.48
N LEU A 22 -24.27 14.84 -7.05
CA LEU A 22 -23.78 15.47 -5.81
C LEU A 22 -24.19 14.66 -4.58
N TYR A 23 -25.43 14.18 -4.52
CA TYR A 23 -25.87 13.28 -3.45
C TYR A 23 -25.07 11.98 -3.43
N TRP A 24 -24.73 11.42 -4.59
CA TRP A 24 -23.84 10.26 -4.66
C TRP A 24 -22.45 10.59 -4.09
N ILE A 25 -21.83 11.72 -4.45
CA ILE A 25 -20.53 12.12 -3.87
C ILE A 25 -20.62 12.19 -2.34
N ILE A 26 -21.65 12.86 -1.81
CA ILE A 26 -21.84 12.98 -0.35
C ILE A 26 -22.03 11.60 0.28
N ALA A 27 -22.91 10.77 -0.29
CA ALA A 27 -23.17 9.42 0.19
C ALA A 27 -21.91 8.53 0.17
N ALA A 28 -21.05 8.69 -0.84
CA ALA A 28 -19.78 7.97 -0.94
C ALA A 28 -18.74 8.42 0.10
N ILE A 29 -18.85 9.63 0.64
CA ILE A 29 -17.92 10.15 1.67
C ILE A 29 -18.36 9.75 3.08
N ILE A 30 -19.66 9.53 3.31
CA ILE A 30 -20.20 9.17 4.65
C ILE A 30 -19.47 7.98 5.28
N PRO A 31 -19.25 6.83 4.59
CA PRO A 31 -18.56 5.70 5.20
C PRO A 31 -17.13 6.01 5.65
N ALA A 32 -16.44 6.91 4.94
CA ALA A 32 -15.09 7.33 5.31
C ALA A 32 -15.09 8.23 6.57
N ALA A 33 -16.15 9.02 6.76
CA ALA A 33 -16.30 9.91 7.92
C ALA A 33 -16.66 9.17 9.22
N THR A 34 -17.33 8.01 9.12
CA THR A 34 -17.80 7.24 10.28
C THR A 34 -16.82 6.16 10.76
N ALA A 35 -15.77 5.87 9.99
CA ALA A 35 -14.84 4.80 10.33
C ALA A 35 -13.81 5.26 11.38
N ARG A 36 -13.53 4.39 12.36
CA ARG A 36 -12.56 4.66 13.44
C ARG A 36 -11.10 4.59 12.99
N GLU A 37 -10.81 3.70 12.05
CA GLU A 37 -9.49 3.60 11.42
C GLU A 37 -9.25 4.79 10.49
N THR A 38 -7.98 5.21 10.39
CA THR A 38 -7.49 6.33 9.58
C THR A 38 -8.26 6.46 8.26
N PRO A 39 -8.69 7.67 7.85
CA PRO A 39 -9.46 7.84 6.62
C PRO A 39 -8.71 7.28 5.41
N HIS A 40 -9.06 6.08 4.97
CA HIS A 40 -8.49 5.47 3.78
C HIS A 40 -9.15 6.07 2.54
N ALA A 41 -8.35 6.61 1.61
CA ALA A 41 -8.83 7.16 0.34
C ALA A 41 -9.67 6.14 -0.47
N LEU A 42 -9.42 4.84 -0.28
CA LEU A 42 -10.21 3.76 -0.87
C LEU A 42 -11.69 3.79 -0.48
N ARG A 43 -12.05 4.31 0.70
CA ARG A 43 -13.43 4.37 1.18
C ARG A 43 -14.28 5.41 0.44
N ILE A 44 -13.65 6.43 -0.16
CA ILE A 44 -14.34 7.43 -0.99
C ILE A 44 -14.24 7.14 -2.49
N LEU A 45 -13.56 6.06 -2.87
CA LEU A 45 -13.33 5.69 -4.27
C LEU A 45 -14.63 5.52 -5.05
N ASN A 46 -15.71 5.15 -4.38
CA ASN A 46 -17.05 5.04 -4.98
C ASN A 46 -17.62 6.39 -5.48
N SER A 47 -16.99 7.53 -5.14
CA SER A 47 -17.32 8.82 -5.75
C SER A 47 -16.69 9.01 -7.13
N LEU A 48 -15.66 8.25 -7.53
CA LEU A 48 -14.96 8.42 -8.81
C LEU A 48 -15.87 8.46 -10.05
N PRO A 49 -16.88 7.59 -10.19
CA PRO A 49 -17.75 7.61 -11.37
C PRO A 49 -18.44 8.96 -11.60
N THR A 50 -18.84 9.67 -10.53
CA THR A 50 -19.54 10.95 -10.65
C THR A 50 -18.61 12.04 -11.20
N TRP A 51 -17.36 12.06 -10.75
CA TRP A 51 -16.33 12.97 -11.25
C TRP A 51 -16.07 12.73 -12.75
N TYR A 52 -16.03 11.47 -13.19
CA TYR A 52 -15.88 11.14 -14.61
C TYR A 52 -17.08 11.57 -15.45
N ILE A 53 -18.30 11.42 -14.93
CA ILE A 53 -19.52 11.89 -15.62
C ILE A 53 -19.48 13.41 -15.80
N PHE A 54 -19.12 14.18 -14.77
CA PHE A 54 -18.97 15.64 -14.90
C PHE A 54 -17.90 16.01 -15.93
N ILE A 55 -16.72 15.37 -15.90
CA ILE A 55 -15.65 15.64 -16.87
C ILE A 55 -16.10 15.33 -18.30
N ALA A 56 -16.73 14.16 -18.51
CA ALA A 56 -17.25 13.76 -19.82
C ALA A 56 -18.29 14.75 -20.33
N PHE A 57 -19.20 15.20 -19.48
CA PHE A 57 -20.18 16.22 -19.84
C PHE A 57 -19.52 17.55 -20.23
N GLY A 58 -18.51 17.99 -19.47
CA GLY A 58 -17.73 19.19 -19.80
C GLY A 58 -17.03 19.09 -21.15
N ILE A 59 -16.49 17.91 -21.49
CA ILE A 59 -15.90 17.63 -22.81
C ILE A 59 -16.96 17.74 -23.90
N LEU A 60 -18.10 17.06 -23.74
CA LEU A 60 -19.19 17.09 -24.73
C LEU A 60 -19.77 18.50 -24.91
N TYR A 61 -19.90 19.28 -23.84
CA TYR A 61 -20.42 20.64 -23.88
C TYR A 61 -19.52 21.57 -24.72
N VAL A 62 -18.20 21.56 -24.46
CA VAL A 62 -17.23 22.35 -25.24
C VAL A 62 -17.11 21.82 -26.67
N SER A 63 -17.18 20.50 -26.86
CA SER A 63 -17.22 19.87 -28.19
C SER A 63 -18.36 20.42 -29.04
N ARG A 64 -19.56 20.52 -28.45
CA ARG A 64 -20.74 21.05 -29.14
C ARG A 64 -20.57 22.53 -29.51
N ILE A 65 -20.07 23.36 -28.59
CA ILE A 65 -19.83 24.78 -28.84
C ILE A 65 -18.82 24.95 -29.99
N THR A 66 -17.66 24.29 -29.89
CA THR A 66 -16.60 24.41 -30.91
C THR A 66 -17.06 23.91 -32.28
N TYR A 67 -17.87 22.85 -32.33
CA TYR A 67 -18.48 22.35 -33.56
C TYR A 67 -19.42 23.37 -34.22
N HIS A 68 -20.27 24.04 -33.43
CA HIS A 68 -21.16 25.08 -33.96
C HIS A 68 -20.42 26.33 -34.44
N VAL A 69 -19.26 26.66 -33.86
CA VAL A 69 -18.45 27.81 -34.29
C VAL A 69 -17.68 27.50 -35.58
N SER A 70 -16.96 26.37 -35.65
CA SER A 70 -16.22 25.96 -36.85
C SER A 70 -15.73 24.51 -36.77
N ARG A 71 -15.85 23.75 -37.87
CA ARG A 71 -15.28 22.40 -37.96
C ARG A 71 -13.76 22.37 -37.72
N LYS A 72 -13.04 23.43 -38.09
CA LYS A 72 -11.59 23.53 -37.85
C LYS A 72 -11.27 23.64 -36.36
N LEU A 73 -12.02 24.48 -35.62
CA LEU A 73 -11.86 24.65 -34.18
C LEU A 73 -12.21 23.37 -33.42
N PHE A 74 -13.27 22.67 -33.83
CA PHE A 74 -13.62 21.36 -33.27
C PHE A 74 -12.49 20.35 -33.43
N SER A 75 -11.90 20.22 -34.63
CA SER A 75 -10.76 19.31 -34.85
C SER A 75 -9.55 19.65 -33.98
N VAL A 76 -9.22 20.94 -33.85
CA VAL A 76 -8.12 21.40 -32.97
C VAL A 76 -8.42 21.07 -31.51
N TYR A 77 -9.65 21.30 -31.05
CA TYR A 77 -10.07 20.97 -29.70
C TYR A 77 -9.97 19.46 -29.42
N CYS A 78 -10.48 18.62 -30.31
CA CYS A 78 -10.40 17.16 -30.18
C CYS A 78 -8.94 16.68 -30.12
N LEU A 79 -8.08 17.21 -30.99
CA LEU A 79 -6.64 16.91 -30.96
C LEU A 79 -6.01 17.31 -29.62
N LEU A 80 -6.32 18.51 -29.12
CA LEU A 80 -5.82 18.98 -27.82
C LEU A 80 -6.27 18.07 -26.67
N VAL A 81 -7.55 17.70 -26.62
CA VAL A 81 -8.07 16.77 -25.61
C VAL A 81 -7.33 15.44 -25.67
N ILE A 82 -7.18 14.84 -26.86
CA ILE A 82 -6.46 13.58 -27.04
C ILE A 82 -5.02 13.68 -26.57
N VAL A 83 -4.29 14.72 -26.98
CA VAL A 83 -2.89 14.93 -26.58
C VAL A 83 -2.75 15.09 -25.07
N LEU A 84 -3.62 15.88 -24.43
CA LEU A 84 -3.61 16.08 -22.98
C LEU A 84 -3.93 14.78 -22.22
N TYR A 85 -4.90 13.99 -22.70
CA TYR A 85 -5.21 12.69 -22.11
C TYR A 85 -4.06 11.70 -22.26
N LEU A 86 -3.46 11.62 -23.46
CA LEU A 86 -2.30 10.76 -23.68
C LEU A 86 -1.11 11.17 -22.80
N PHE A 87 -0.83 12.47 -22.70
CA PHE A 87 0.19 12.98 -21.79
C PHE A 87 -0.11 12.59 -20.33
N SER A 88 -1.36 12.77 -19.87
CA SER A 88 -1.78 12.38 -18.52
C SER A 88 -1.61 10.89 -18.26
N VAL A 89 -1.94 10.04 -19.24
CA VAL A 89 -1.79 8.58 -19.11
C VAL A 89 -0.32 8.19 -19.05
N VAL A 90 0.51 8.73 -19.96
CA VAL A 90 1.96 8.45 -19.95
C VAL A 90 2.60 8.94 -18.65
N TYR A 91 2.26 10.15 -18.20
CA TYR A 91 2.72 10.68 -16.93
C TYR A 91 2.31 9.78 -15.76
N TYR A 92 1.04 9.38 -15.69
CA TYR A 92 0.54 8.46 -14.68
C TYR A 92 1.30 7.14 -14.68
N LEU A 93 1.45 6.48 -15.84
CA LEU A 93 2.13 5.19 -15.94
C LEU A 93 3.61 5.32 -15.57
N HIS A 94 4.28 6.40 -15.97
CA HIS A 94 5.67 6.64 -15.61
C HIS A 94 5.83 6.84 -14.10
N THR A 95 4.98 7.65 -13.47
CA THR A 95 4.98 7.83 -12.02
C THR A 95 4.66 6.51 -11.30
N TYR A 96 3.64 5.78 -11.75
CA TYR A 96 3.18 4.54 -11.14
C TYR A 96 4.20 3.39 -11.21
N TYR A 97 4.90 3.23 -12.34
CA TYR A 97 5.85 2.12 -12.51
C TYR A 97 7.30 2.47 -12.14
N ARG A 98 7.68 3.75 -12.11
CA ARG A 98 9.07 4.15 -11.85
C ARG A 98 9.25 4.82 -10.49
N HIS A 99 8.46 5.83 -10.19
CA HIS A 99 8.64 6.65 -8.98
C HIS A 99 7.97 6.01 -7.78
N TYR A 100 6.69 5.62 -7.93
CA TYR A 100 5.88 5.08 -6.85
C TYR A 100 6.51 3.86 -6.15
N PRO A 101 7.07 2.85 -6.85
CA PRO A 101 7.69 1.72 -6.17
C PRO A 101 8.93 2.12 -5.37
N MET A 102 9.74 3.05 -5.89
CA MET A 102 10.95 3.51 -5.20
C MET A 102 10.61 4.33 -3.96
N GLU A 103 9.66 5.26 -4.08
CA GLU A 103 9.29 6.20 -3.02
C GLU A 103 8.48 5.52 -1.91
N PHE A 104 7.54 4.64 -2.26
CA PHE A 104 6.55 4.09 -1.32
C PHE A 104 6.76 2.63 -0.95
N SER A 105 7.86 1.98 -1.36
CA SER A 105 8.12 0.57 -1.00
C SER A 105 8.01 0.28 0.51
N ALA A 106 8.39 1.24 1.38
CA ALA A 106 8.24 1.11 2.83
C ALA A 106 6.77 0.94 3.27
N GLU A 107 5.85 1.69 2.67
CA GLU A 107 4.40 1.61 2.94
C GLU A 107 3.79 0.26 2.51
N TRP A 108 4.47 -0.44 1.61
CA TRP A 108 4.08 -1.78 1.12
C TRP A 108 4.75 -2.91 1.89
N GLN A 109 5.33 -2.63 3.06
CA GLN A 109 5.95 -3.61 3.94
C GLN A 109 7.08 -4.38 3.22
N TYR A 110 7.74 -3.69 2.28
CA TYR A 110 8.86 -4.24 1.54
C TYR A 110 10.00 -4.54 2.51
N GLY A 111 10.62 -5.71 2.36
CA GLY A 111 11.66 -6.21 3.24
C GLY A 111 11.35 -7.59 3.80
N TYR A 112 10.09 -7.87 4.15
CA TYR A 112 9.73 -9.18 4.74
C TYR A 112 10.00 -10.34 3.78
N ARG A 113 9.62 -10.21 2.51
CA ARG A 113 9.89 -11.23 1.49
C ARG A 113 11.39 -11.49 1.40
N GLN A 114 12.17 -10.43 1.23
CA GLN A 114 13.61 -10.47 1.05
C GLN A 114 14.29 -11.08 2.29
N ALA A 115 13.79 -10.75 3.49
CA ALA A 115 14.28 -11.31 4.74
C ALA A 115 14.06 -12.81 4.79
N LEU A 116 12.84 -13.26 4.51
CA LEU A 116 12.48 -14.67 4.56
C LEU A 116 13.26 -15.48 3.51
N GLU A 117 13.45 -14.95 2.30
CA GLU A 117 14.27 -15.56 1.25
C GLU A 117 15.75 -15.69 1.69
N ARG A 118 16.32 -14.67 2.35
CA ARG A 118 17.70 -14.69 2.88
C ARG A 118 17.87 -15.60 4.09
N ILE A 119 16.83 -15.75 4.91
CA ILE A 119 16.83 -16.59 6.11
C ILE A 119 16.65 -18.06 5.77
N ALA A 120 15.88 -18.39 4.73
CA ALA A 120 15.58 -19.77 4.32
C ALA A 120 16.79 -20.74 4.33
N PRO A 121 17.97 -20.41 3.76
CA PRO A 121 19.12 -21.32 3.77
C PRO A 121 19.78 -21.52 5.14
N ILE A 122 19.57 -20.61 6.09
CA ILE A 122 20.20 -20.66 7.43
C ILE A 122 19.20 -20.95 8.55
N ALA A 123 17.90 -20.99 8.25
CA ALA A 123 16.80 -21.12 9.21
C ALA A 123 16.84 -22.41 10.05
N SER A 124 17.54 -23.46 9.59
CA SER A 124 17.72 -24.71 10.33
C SER A 124 18.74 -24.60 11.46
N ARG A 125 19.63 -23.60 11.42
CA ARG A 125 20.68 -23.37 12.43
C ARG A 125 20.18 -22.65 13.68
N TYR A 126 18.92 -22.23 13.69
CA TYR A 126 18.33 -21.45 14.77
C TYR A 126 17.07 -22.14 15.25
N LYS A 127 16.88 -22.14 16.58
CA LYS A 127 15.68 -22.68 17.22
C LYS A 127 14.49 -21.75 17.04
N THR A 128 14.73 -20.45 17.06
CA THR A 128 13.70 -19.40 16.97
C THR A 128 14.10 -18.34 15.95
N ILE A 129 13.12 -17.81 15.23
CA ILE A 129 13.28 -16.66 14.32
C ILE A 129 12.30 -15.57 14.78
N VAL A 130 12.83 -14.45 15.24
CA VAL A 130 12.04 -13.30 15.70
C VAL A 130 12.03 -12.23 14.61
N ILE A 131 10.84 -11.83 14.18
CA ILE A 131 10.66 -10.84 13.11
C ILE A 131 9.87 -9.66 13.67
N SER A 132 10.41 -8.46 13.46
CA SER A 132 9.80 -7.21 13.90
C SER A 132 8.47 -6.91 13.20
N GLU A 133 7.54 -6.34 13.96
CA GLU A 133 6.28 -5.76 13.47
C GLU A 133 6.42 -4.30 13.00
N ASN A 134 7.64 -3.74 12.99
CA ASN A 134 7.87 -2.31 12.70
C ASN A 134 7.42 -1.87 11.30
N ILE A 135 7.48 -2.77 10.31
CA ILE A 135 6.97 -2.50 8.95
C ILE A 135 5.58 -3.16 8.72
N GLY A 136 4.90 -3.52 9.81
CA GLY A 136 3.49 -3.91 9.89
C GLY A 136 3.26 -5.37 10.32
N ARG A 137 2.65 -6.23 9.49
CA ARG A 137 2.15 -7.56 9.93
C ARG A 137 2.98 -8.71 9.33
N PRO A 138 4.14 -9.04 9.93
CA PRO A 138 5.09 -10.03 9.39
C PRO A 138 4.51 -11.44 9.28
N TYR A 139 3.52 -11.79 10.12
CA TYR A 139 3.01 -13.16 10.19
C TYR A 139 2.42 -13.63 8.86
N MET A 140 1.66 -12.78 8.15
CA MET A 140 1.07 -13.15 6.85
C MET A 140 2.14 -13.36 5.78
N TYR A 141 3.14 -12.49 5.75
CA TYR A 141 4.28 -12.62 4.84
C TYR A 141 5.04 -13.91 5.14
N THR A 142 5.29 -14.20 6.41
CA THR A 142 5.96 -15.42 6.85
C THR A 142 5.19 -16.64 6.38
N LEU A 143 3.88 -16.74 6.64
CA LEU A 143 3.06 -17.85 6.19
C LEU A 143 3.10 -18.04 4.67
N PHE A 144 2.97 -16.95 3.93
CA PHE A 144 2.91 -16.98 2.46
C PHE A 144 4.25 -17.40 1.84
N TYR A 145 5.37 -16.77 2.22
CA TYR A 145 6.67 -17.03 1.60
C TYR A 145 7.33 -18.32 2.08
N THR A 146 7.05 -18.75 3.31
CA THR A 146 7.50 -20.07 3.80
C THR A 146 6.60 -21.21 3.33
N LYS A 147 5.44 -20.90 2.72
CA LYS A 147 4.42 -21.88 2.31
C LYS A 147 4.02 -22.80 3.46
N THR A 148 3.81 -22.22 4.64
CA THR A 148 3.46 -22.98 5.85
C THR A 148 2.13 -23.70 5.66
N ASP A 149 2.09 -24.99 6.01
CA ASP A 149 0.85 -25.78 6.03
C ASP A 149 -0.15 -25.16 7.04
N PRO A 150 -1.40 -24.86 6.64
CA PRO A 150 -2.41 -24.32 7.53
C PRO A 150 -2.62 -25.16 8.80
N ASN A 151 -2.49 -26.49 8.74
CA ASN A 151 -2.62 -27.35 9.91
C ASN A 151 -1.52 -27.08 10.94
N VAL A 152 -0.29 -26.85 10.49
CA VAL A 152 0.83 -26.49 11.37
C VAL A 152 0.56 -25.15 12.04
N LEU A 153 0.05 -24.17 11.30
CA LEU A 153 -0.37 -22.89 11.87
C LEU A 153 -1.45 -23.09 12.94
N PHE A 154 -2.53 -23.84 12.64
CA PHE A 154 -3.61 -24.04 13.61
C PHE A 154 -3.16 -24.74 14.89
N GLN A 155 -2.18 -25.65 14.79
CA GLN A 155 -1.65 -26.40 15.94
C GLN A 155 -0.64 -25.59 16.77
N THR A 156 0.09 -24.67 16.15
CA THR A 156 1.25 -24.02 16.79
C THR A 156 1.11 -22.52 16.97
N LYS A 157 0.03 -21.92 16.48
CA LYS A 157 -0.20 -20.48 16.58
C LYS A 157 -0.32 -20.02 18.03
N ASP A 158 0.32 -18.90 18.30
CA ASP A 158 0.03 -18.04 19.42
C ASP A 158 -0.73 -16.83 18.89
N SER A 159 -1.99 -16.68 19.31
CA SER A 159 -2.90 -15.68 18.76
C SER A 159 -3.97 -15.25 19.76
N THR A 160 -4.38 -13.99 19.70
CA THR A 160 -5.46 -13.44 20.52
C THR A 160 -6.34 -12.48 19.74
N PHE A 161 -7.51 -12.19 20.29
CA PHE A 161 -8.32 -11.04 19.89
C PHE A 161 -8.09 -9.90 20.87
N ASP A 162 -7.94 -8.68 20.36
CA ASP A 162 -7.98 -7.50 21.22
C ASP A 162 -9.41 -7.09 21.59
N ALA A 163 -9.54 -6.07 22.43
CA ALA A 163 -10.84 -5.56 22.88
C ALA A 163 -11.71 -4.99 21.75
N ALA A 164 -11.11 -4.63 20.60
CA ALA A 164 -11.80 -4.17 19.42
C ALA A 164 -12.16 -5.31 18.45
N GLY A 165 -11.80 -6.55 18.78
CA GLY A 165 -12.07 -7.74 17.96
C GLY A 165 -11.07 -7.94 16.82
N PHE A 166 -9.92 -7.25 16.82
CA PHE A 166 -8.87 -7.54 15.85
C PHE A 166 -8.09 -8.78 16.25
N TYR A 167 -7.80 -9.62 15.25
CA TYR A 167 -7.05 -10.85 15.41
C TYR A 167 -5.55 -10.59 15.26
N HIS A 168 -4.78 -10.98 16.26
CA HIS A 168 -3.33 -10.83 16.31
C HIS A 168 -2.66 -12.21 16.44
N VAL A 169 -1.53 -12.40 15.74
CA VAL A 169 -0.74 -13.64 15.76
C VAL A 169 0.67 -13.27 16.19
N TYR A 170 1.08 -13.69 17.39
CA TYR A 170 2.39 -13.40 17.97
C TYR A 170 3.45 -14.45 17.61
N GLY A 171 3.04 -15.59 17.07
CA GLY A 171 3.97 -16.60 16.61
C GLY A 171 3.30 -17.85 16.11
N PHE A 172 4.10 -18.71 15.47
CA PHE A 172 3.76 -20.08 15.14
C PHE A 172 5.04 -20.87 14.88
N SER A 173 5.05 -22.18 15.15
CA SER A 173 6.23 -23.03 15.00
C SER A 173 7.47 -22.37 15.67
N LYS A 174 8.54 -22.10 14.92
CA LYS A 174 9.73 -21.36 15.37
C LYS A 174 9.69 -19.85 15.13
N TYR A 175 8.67 -19.32 14.45
CA TYR A 175 8.55 -17.89 14.17
C TYR A 175 7.86 -17.15 15.32
N ARG A 176 8.40 -16.01 15.69
CA ARG A 176 7.84 -15.09 16.69
C ARG A 176 7.79 -13.68 16.10
N PHE A 177 6.77 -12.93 16.47
CA PHE A 177 6.50 -11.58 15.98
C PHE A 177 6.36 -10.65 17.17
N GLY A 178 7.00 -9.48 17.11
CA GLY A 178 6.89 -8.50 18.17
C GLY A 178 7.32 -7.11 17.75
N GLY A 179 6.88 -6.11 18.53
CA GLY A 179 7.21 -4.70 18.32
C GLY A 179 8.41 -4.19 19.13
N MET A 180 8.97 -4.98 20.04
CA MET A 180 10.14 -4.58 20.84
C MET A 180 11.24 -5.64 20.74
N LEU A 181 12.48 -5.18 20.57
CA LEU A 181 13.65 -6.05 20.60
C LEU A 181 13.93 -6.42 22.07
N PRO A 182 14.20 -7.70 22.39
CA PRO A 182 14.60 -8.09 23.74
C PRO A 182 15.90 -7.43 24.19
N ASP A 183 16.02 -7.11 25.48
CA ASP A 183 17.25 -6.53 26.06
C ASP A 183 18.46 -7.46 25.94
N THR A 184 18.22 -8.78 25.96
CA THR A 184 19.26 -9.81 25.82
C THR A 184 19.00 -10.67 24.59
N LEU A 185 20.05 -10.85 23.77
CA LEU A 185 20.00 -11.68 22.57
C LEU A 185 20.26 -13.15 22.92
N ASP A 186 19.33 -14.03 22.54
CA ASP A 186 19.46 -15.47 22.68
C ASP A 186 20.40 -16.04 21.57
N PRO A 187 21.44 -16.81 21.92
CA PRO A 187 22.37 -17.41 20.94
C PRO A 187 21.73 -18.30 19.87
N ASP A 188 20.59 -18.94 20.17
CA ASP A 188 19.88 -19.84 19.25
C ASP A 188 18.77 -19.13 18.47
N THR A 189 18.70 -17.80 18.57
CA THR A 189 17.67 -16.98 17.93
C THR A 189 18.25 -16.11 16.81
N LEU A 190 17.55 -16.11 15.69
CA LEU A 190 17.80 -15.18 14.59
C LEU A 190 16.82 -14.02 14.66
N TYR A 191 17.32 -12.79 14.55
CA TYR A 191 16.53 -11.58 14.65
C TYR A 191 16.44 -10.87 13.31
N VAL A 192 15.25 -10.35 12.99
CA VAL A 192 14.99 -9.49 11.84
C VAL A 192 14.36 -8.20 12.33
N TRP A 193 15.12 -7.11 12.29
CA TRP A 193 14.73 -5.85 12.94
C TRP A 193 15.15 -4.61 12.16
N ASP A 194 14.71 -3.44 12.61
CA ASP A 194 15.23 -2.16 12.12
C ASP A 194 16.77 -2.10 12.28
N PRO A 195 17.52 -1.73 11.21
CA PRO A 195 18.98 -1.65 11.24
C PRO A 195 19.56 -0.73 12.32
N GLY A 196 18.85 0.35 12.66
CA GLY A 196 19.27 1.31 13.69
C GLY A 196 19.05 0.83 15.12
N ALA A 197 18.27 -0.23 15.32
CA ALA A 197 18.00 -0.81 16.64
C ALA A 197 18.85 -2.05 16.95
N VAL A 198 19.80 -2.41 16.07
CA VAL A 198 20.69 -3.55 16.29
C VAL A 198 21.65 -3.26 17.45
N PRO A 199 21.70 -4.09 18.52
CA PRO A 199 22.56 -3.84 19.67
C PRO A 199 24.06 -3.90 19.34
N SER A 200 24.84 -3.06 20.00
CA SER A 200 26.31 -3.09 19.93
C SER A 200 26.86 -4.45 20.38
N GLY A 201 27.51 -5.19 19.48
CA GLY A 201 28.04 -6.52 19.73
C GLY A 201 27.28 -7.66 19.04
N ALA A 202 26.10 -7.37 18.48
CA ALA A 202 25.40 -8.33 17.61
C ALA A 202 26.17 -8.53 16.30
N ARG A 203 26.10 -9.75 15.75
CA ARG A 203 26.68 -10.06 14.45
C ARG A 203 25.61 -9.88 13.37
N ILE A 204 25.77 -8.83 12.57
CA ILE A 204 24.94 -8.58 11.39
C ILE A 204 25.34 -9.58 10.30
N LEU A 205 24.37 -10.39 9.89
CA LEU A 205 24.54 -11.34 8.79
C LEU A 205 24.23 -10.68 7.45
N ASP A 206 23.22 -9.81 7.43
CA ASP A 206 22.78 -9.14 6.21
C ASP A 206 21.91 -7.91 6.49
N VAL A 207 21.83 -6.99 5.52
CA VAL A 207 20.96 -5.81 5.55
C VAL A 207 20.16 -5.73 4.26
N ILE A 208 18.87 -5.49 4.41
CA ILE A 208 17.88 -5.47 3.34
C ILE A 208 17.55 -4.02 3.02
N PRO A 209 17.88 -3.54 1.81
CA PRO A 209 17.48 -2.22 1.37
C PRO A 209 16.06 -2.23 0.78
N LEU A 210 15.38 -1.09 0.89
CA LEU A 210 14.23 -0.71 0.09
C LEU A 210 14.61 -0.52 -1.38
N LEU A 211 13.61 -0.31 -2.23
CA LEU A 211 13.84 -0.05 -3.65
C LEU A 211 14.56 1.28 -3.95
N ASN A 212 14.55 2.21 -2.99
CA ASN A 212 15.35 3.45 -3.05
C ASN A 212 16.77 3.30 -2.47
N GLY A 213 17.16 2.10 -2.01
CA GLY A 213 18.47 1.81 -1.44
C GLY A 213 18.59 2.03 0.08
N ASN A 214 17.61 2.67 0.73
CA ASN A 214 17.66 2.87 2.17
C ASN A 214 17.48 1.54 2.92
N PRO A 215 18.26 1.26 3.97
CA PRO A 215 18.14 0.01 4.72
C PRO A 215 16.82 0.00 5.52
N VAL A 216 16.10 -1.13 5.50
CA VAL A 216 14.80 -1.28 6.20
C VAL A 216 14.80 -2.40 7.23
N LEU A 217 15.53 -3.47 6.98
CA LEU A 217 15.64 -4.60 7.91
C LEU A 217 17.07 -5.11 7.94
N ALA A 218 17.56 -5.45 9.12
CA ALA A 218 18.80 -6.17 9.35
C ALA A 218 18.49 -7.57 9.86
N ILE A 219 19.27 -8.55 9.39
CA ILE A 219 19.26 -9.93 9.88
C ILE A 219 20.51 -10.12 10.74
N PHE A 220 20.35 -10.50 11.99
CA PHE A 220 21.46 -10.62 12.93
C PHE A 220 21.24 -11.69 14.02
N ASP A 221 22.32 -12.09 14.66
CA ASP A 221 22.32 -12.96 15.86
C ASP A 221 23.24 -12.39 16.95
N SER A 222 23.32 -13.06 18.10
CA SER A 222 24.12 -12.60 19.23
C SER A 222 25.65 -12.62 18.98
N GLY A 223 26.13 -13.21 17.89
CA GLY A 223 27.56 -13.35 17.60
C GLY A 223 28.31 -14.34 18.50
N SER A 224 27.65 -14.96 19.48
CA SER A 224 28.26 -16.01 20.32
C SER A 224 28.57 -17.24 19.44
N ALA A 225 29.82 -17.71 19.46
CA ALA A 225 30.27 -18.79 18.58
C ALA A 225 29.40 -20.05 18.74
N LYS A 226 28.80 -20.50 17.63
CA LYS A 226 28.16 -21.81 17.53
C LYS A 226 29.27 -22.86 17.39
N LEU A 227 29.66 -23.46 18.51
CA LEU A 227 30.50 -24.66 18.55
C LEU A 227 29.70 -25.87 18.06
#